data_AF-A0A0M4SP61-F1
#
_entry.id   AF-A0A0M4SP61-F1
#
_cell.length_a   1.000
_cell.length_b   1.000
_cell.length_c   1.000
_cell.angle_alpha   90.00
_cell.angle_beta   90.00
_cell.angle_gamma   90.00
#
_symmetry.space_group_name_H-M   'P 1'
#
loop_
_entity.id
_entity.type
_entity.pdbx_description
1 polymer ?
#
loop_
_entity_poly.entity_id
_entity_poly.type
_entity_poly.pdbx_seq_one_letter_code
_entity_poly.pdbx_strand_id
1 'polypeptide(L)' 'MEELFFKDKVSAKIFYLTQLSGEIQMKFLGITMAHYTNKKLAEKWRDEQLKVLKNCEHGFKDLAIEKLEKLYKDMK' A
#
# COMPACT_ATOMS: atom_id res chain seq x y z
N MET A 1 6.27 15.59 4.99
CA MET A 1 6.89 14.43 5.69
C MET A 1 7.48 13.46 4.67
N GLU A 2 6.73 13.02 3.67
CA GLU A 2 7.27 12.15 2.60
C GLU A 2 8.51 12.71 1.89
N GLU A 3 8.47 13.98 1.46
CA GLU A 3 9.59 14.63 0.75
C GLU A 3 10.84 14.87 1.60
N LEU A 4 10.73 14.77 2.93
CA LEU A 4 11.85 14.95 3.86
C LEU A 4 12.62 13.65 4.13
N PHE A 5 11.95 12.50 4.00
CA PHE A 5 12.48 11.20 4.42
C PHE A 5 12.60 10.19 3.27
N PHE A 6 11.91 10.40 2.16
CA PHE A 6 11.91 9.47 1.03
C PHE A 6 12.27 10.19 -0.27
N LYS A 7 13.00 9.48 -1.14
CA LYS A 7 13.38 9.93 -2.48
C LYS A 7 12.16 10.24 -3.35
N ASP A 8 11.10 9.44 -3.21
CA ASP A 8 9.88 9.57 -3.98
C ASP A 8 8.69 8.90 -3.25
N LYS A 9 7.49 9.16 -3.77
CA LYS A 9 6.23 8.61 -3.23
C LYS A 9 6.16 7.09 -3.31
N VAL A 10 6.87 6.46 -4.25
CA VAL A 10 6.85 5.00 -4.40
C VAL A 10 7.68 4.35 -3.30
N SER A 11 8.85 4.91 -3.02
CA SER A 11 9.74 4.50 -1.92
C SER A 11 9.03 4.64 -0.56
N ALA A 12 8.31 5.75 -0.35
CA ALA A 12 7.46 5.93 0.83
C ALA A 12 6.38 4.84 0.93
N LYS A 13 5.68 4.56 -0.16
CA LYS A 13 4.62 3.55 -0.21
C LYS A 13 5.14 2.13 0.05
N ILE A 14 6.31 1.78 -0.50
CA ILE A 14 6.97 0.50 -0.22
C ILE A 14 7.32 0.40 1.26
N PHE A 15 7.84 1.47 1.87
CA PHE A 15 8.08 1.50 3.31
C PHE A 15 6.78 1.30 4.10
N TYR A 16 5.69 1.98 3.74
CA TYR A 16 4.39 1.83 4.39
C TYR A 16 3.82 0.39 4.30
N LEU A 17 4.02 -0.29 3.17
CA LEU A 17 3.56 -1.67 2.98
C LEU A 17 4.43 -2.69 3.72
N THR A 18 5.74 -2.44 3.85
CA THR A 18 6.69 -3.45 4.33
C THR A 18 7.13 -3.29 5.77
N GLN A 19 7.24 -2.05 6.28
CA GLN A 19 7.79 -1.74 7.60
C GLN A 19 6.75 -1.29 8.62
N LEU A 20 5.62 -0.74 8.16
CA LEU A 20 4.53 -0.32 9.05
C LEU A 20 3.49 -1.42 9.24
N SER A 21 2.73 -1.31 10.33
CA SER A 21 1.60 -2.18 10.63
C SER A 21 0.50 -1.40 11.38
N GLY A 22 -0.69 -2.01 11.48
CA GLY A 22 -1.81 -1.48 12.26
C GLY A 22 -2.35 -0.14 11.75
N GLU A 23 -2.83 0.69 12.67
CA GLU A 23 -3.49 1.97 12.35
C GLU A 23 -2.57 2.95 11.61
N ILE A 24 -1.28 2.97 11.96
CA ILE A 24 -0.31 3.86 11.33
C ILE A 24 -0.14 3.48 9.85
N GLN A 25 -0.03 2.18 9.55
CA GLN A 25 0.00 1.71 8.16
C GLN A 25 -1.25 2.11 7.38
N MET A 26 -2.44 1.89 7.96
CA MET A 26 -3.71 2.23 7.31
C MET A 26 -3.81 3.72 7.01
N LYS A 27 -3.43 4.57 7.96
CA LYS A 27 -3.42 6.03 7.81
C LYS A 27 -2.56 6.48 6.64
N PHE A 28 -1.34 5.97 6.51
CA PHE A 28 -0.44 6.34 5.41
C PHE A 28 -0.85 5.74 4.06
N LEU A 29 -1.50 4.57 4.06
CA LEU A 29 -2.02 3.95 2.85
C LEU A 29 -3.39 4.48 2.40
N GLY A 30 -3.99 5.39 3.18
CA GLY A 30 -5.32 5.95 2.91
C GLY A 30 -6.45 4.92 3.06
N ILE A 31 -6.21 3.84 3.81
CA ILE A 31 -7.18 2.79 4.05
C ILE A 31 -8.14 3.25 5.14
N THR A 32 -9.43 3.10 4.87
CA THR A 32 -10.52 3.46 5.77
C THR A 32 -11.49 2.30 5.92
N MET A 33 -12.42 2.37 6.87
CA MET A 33 -13.46 1.36 7.05
C MET A 33 -14.31 1.14 5.78
N ALA A 34 -14.42 2.13 4.88
CA ALA A 34 -15.11 1.96 3.61
C ALA A 34 -14.48 0.90 2.71
N HIS A 35 -13.17 0.69 2.81
CA HIS A 35 -12.47 -0.36 2.07
C HIS A 35 -12.83 -1.75 2.59
N TYR A 36 -13.16 -1.88 3.89
CA TYR A 36 -13.59 -3.15 4.49
C TYR A 36 -15.06 -3.48 4.28
N THR A 37 -15.86 -2.53 3.79
CA THR A 37 -17.30 -2.71 3.56
C THR A 37 -17.70 -2.64 2.09
N ASN A 38 -16.82 -2.12 1.23
CA ASN A 38 -17.05 -2.00 -0.21
C ASN A 38 -15.93 -2.67 -1.00
N LYS A 39 -16.19 -3.90 -1.44
CA LYS A 39 -15.26 -4.71 -2.24
C LYS A 39 -14.75 -4.00 -3.50
N LYS A 40 -15.61 -3.26 -4.20
CA LYS A 40 -15.21 -2.52 -5.41
C LYS A 40 -14.22 -1.41 -5.09
N LEU A 41 -14.40 -0.74 -3.94
CA LEU A 41 -13.48 0.29 -3.48
C LEU A 41 -12.13 -0.31 -3.08
N ALA A 42 -12.14 -1.45 -2.37
CA ALA A 42 -10.94 -2.18 -2.01
C ALA A 42 -10.15 -2.68 -3.23
N GLU A 43 -10.85 -3.27 -4.21
CA GLU A 43 -10.26 -3.77 -5.45
C GLU A 43 -9.62 -2.63 -6.25
N LYS A 44 -10.35 -1.51 -6.42
CA LYS A 44 -9.82 -0.32 -7.07
C LYS A 44 -8.57 0.21 -6.36
N TRP A 45 -8.61 0.33 -5.03
CA TRP A 45 -7.46 0.76 -4.24
C TRP A 45 -6.25 -0.17 -4.44
N ARG A 46 -6.48 -1.49 -4.38
CA ARG A 46 -5.44 -2.51 -4.57
C ARG A 46 -4.83 -2.44 -5.97
N ASP A 47 -5.64 -2.29 -7.01
CA ASP A 47 -5.16 -2.22 -8.39
C ASP A 47 -4.36 -0.95 -8.67
N GLU A 48 -4.78 0.18 -8.10
CA GLU A 48 -4.03 1.44 -8.16
C GLU A 48 -2.65 1.29 -7.49
N GLN A 49 -2.59 0.66 -6.31
CA GLN A 49 -1.32 0.41 -5.62
C GLN A 49 -0.43 -0.54 -6.43
N LEU A 50 -1.01 -1.62 -6.95
CA LEU A 50 -0.28 -2.62 -7.71
C LEU A 50 0.31 -2.04 -9.00
N LYS A 51 -0.42 -1.17 -9.70
CA LYS A 51 0.07 -0.49 -10.91
C LYS A 51 1.31 0.35 -10.61
N VAL A 52 1.31 1.08 -9.49
CA VAL A 52 2.46 1.90 -9.07
C VAL A 52 3.66 1.02 -8.73
N LEU A 53 3.44 -0.07 -7.99
CA LEU A 53 4.52 -1.00 -7.60
C LEU A 53 5.10 -1.75 -8.80
N LYS A 54 4.28 -2.17 -9.76
CA LYS A 54 4.76 -2.87 -10.97
C LYS A 54 5.63 -1.99 -11.85
N ASN A 55 5.36 -0.69 -11.89
CA ASN A 55 6.08 0.28 -12.70
C ASN A 55 7.33 0.87 -12.02
N CYS A 56 7.74 0.34 -10.86
CA CYS A 56 8.93 0.82 -10.16
C CYS A 56 10.10 -0.18 -10.20
N GLU A 57 11.30 0.37 -10.16
CA GLU A 57 12.54 -0.37 -9.98
C GLU A 57 13.02 -0.14 -8.54
N HIS A 58 12.57 -1.01 -7.63
CA HIS A 58 12.93 -0.96 -6.21
C HIS A 58 13.18 -2.37 -5.67
N GLY A 59 14.24 -2.56 -4.88
CA GLY A 59 14.65 -3.89 -4.39
C GLY A 59 13.60 -4.59 -3.50
N PHE A 60 12.77 -3.80 -2.80
CA PHE A 60 11.67 -4.32 -1.98
C PHE A 60 10.31 -4.40 -2.71
N LYS A 61 10.29 -4.25 -4.04
CA LYS A 61 9.05 -4.27 -4.83
C LYS A 61 8.23 -5.54 -4.58
N ASP A 62 8.85 -6.71 -4.70
CA ASP A 62 8.12 -7.98 -4.63
C ASP A 62 7.55 -8.21 -3.23
N LEU A 63 8.31 -7.86 -2.18
CA LEU A 63 7.82 -7.89 -0.80
C LEU A 63 6.65 -6.93 -0.60
N ALA A 64 6.72 -5.71 -1.17
CA ALA A 64 5.62 -4.75 -1.07
C ALA A 64 4.34 -5.25 -1.76
N ILE A 65 4.48 -5.91 -2.92
CA ILE A 65 3.36 -6.55 -3.62
C ILE A 65 2.77 -7.68 -2.77
N GLU A 66 3.59 -8.55 -2.19
CA GLU A 66 3.12 -9.63 -1.31
C GLU A 66 2.32 -9.07 -0.12
N LYS A 67 2.85 -8.04 0.55
CA LYS A 67 2.18 -7.37 1.67
C LYS A 67 0.88 -6.70 1.25
N LEU A 68 0.84 -6.07 0.07
CA LEU A 68 -0.36 -5.49 -0.51
C LEU A 68 -1.46 -6.54 -0.72
N GLU A 69 -1.13 -7.68 -1.34
CA GLU A 69 -2.10 -8.77 -1.56
C GLU A 69 -2.60 -9.35 -0.25
N LYS A 70 -1.72 -9.50 0.75
CA LYS A 70 -2.12 -9.97 2.08
C LYS A 70 -3.11 -9.00 2.73
N LEU A 71 -2.81 -7.70 2.70
CA LEU A 71 -3.67 -6.68 3.28
C LEU A 71 -5.04 -6.63 2.58
N TYR A 72 -5.07 -6.77 1.26
CA TYR A 72 -6.32 -6.85 0.49
C TYR A 72 -7.14 -8.10 0.83
N LYS A 73 -6.50 -9.27 1.03
CA LYS A 73 -7.22 -10.49 1.45
C LYS A 73 -7.88 -10.35 2.82
N ASP A 74 -7.32 -9.52 3.70
CA ASP A 74 -7.90 -9.23 5.01
C ASP A 74 -9.08 -8.23 4.92
N MET A 75 -9.25 -7.53 3.79
CA MET A 75 -10.43 -6.72 3.46
C MET A 75 -11.52 -7.66 2.91
N LYS A 76 -12.58 -7.90 3.72
CA LYS A 76 -13.66 -8.84 3.39
C LYS A 76 -14.52 -8.41 2.20
#